data_AF-A0A1E3X6W9-F1
#
_entry.id   AF-A0A1E3X6W9-F1
#
_cell.length_a   1.000
_cell.length_b   1.000
_cell.length_c   1.000
_cell.angle_alpha   90.00
_cell.angle_beta   90.00
_cell.angle_gamma   90.00
#
_symmetry.space_group_name_H-M   'P 1'
#
loop_
_entity.id
_entity.type
_entity.pdbx_description
1 polymer ?
#
loop_
_entity_poly.entity_id
_entity_poly.type
_entity_poly.pdbx_seq_one_letter_code
_entity_poly.pdbx_strand_id
1 'polypeptide(L)'
;MKKEIILLENYFKDKSEVVLAFLFGSFSKGQEIVESDLDIAIYQRGNKNQIDNIWSEITNIMGIEVDLVNLEEAPATLVSNIFKTGIPLTIKDKSLYWKIYLQKSLEAEDFYYFLKDYWRVYQKSKSLIPEEKARLLERVQFLESELKDIDELKDLKFKEYRNDKVKRRNIERWAENLLNATIDIAKIVLATERRKMPKTYEQALFEFILLTGIKEEEAKSFSRFSNLRNILAHEYLDILYQRIQEFISQAPYFYKNIFDFLDNYLERE
;
A
#
# COMPACT_ATOMS: atom_id res chain seq x y z
N MET A 1 -5.40 -7.14 -32.97
CA MET A 1 -4.38 -6.92 -31.91
C MET A 1 -3.13 -6.14 -32.31
N LYS A 2 -2.31 -6.56 -33.29
CA LYS A 2 -1.04 -5.83 -33.60
C LYS A 2 -1.27 -4.38 -34.01
N LYS A 3 -2.37 -4.08 -34.72
CA LYS A 3 -2.69 -2.74 -35.21
C LYS A 3 -3.07 -1.81 -34.06
N GLU A 4 -3.84 -2.34 -33.11
CA GLU A 4 -4.33 -1.69 -31.91
C GLU A 4 -3.18 -1.36 -30.96
N ILE A 5 -2.26 -2.31 -30.75
CA ILE A 5 -1.03 -2.07 -29.97
C ILE A 5 -0.21 -0.93 -30.59
N ILE A 6 0.00 -0.93 -31.91
CA ILE A 6 0.74 0.15 -32.59
C ILE A 6 0.04 1.51 -32.44
N LEU A 7 -1.31 1.56 -32.50
CA LEU A 7 -2.06 2.79 -32.28
C LEU A 7 -1.83 3.34 -30.87
N LEU A 8 -1.90 2.46 -29.85
CA LEU A 8 -1.66 2.82 -28.46
C LEU A 8 -0.19 3.22 -28.21
N GLU A 9 0.78 2.50 -28.76
CA GLU A 9 2.19 2.84 -28.68
C GLU A 9 2.46 4.25 -29.23
N ASN A 10 1.89 4.58 -30.40
CA ASN A 10 2.02 5.92 -30.99
C ASN A 10 1.35 6.99 -30.11
N TYR A 11 0.14 6.73 -29.64
CA TYR A 11 -0.57 7.63 -28.74
C TYR A 11 0.26 7.94 -27.47
N PHE A 12 0.73 6.91 -26.77
CA PHE A 12 1.49 7.09 -25.53
C PHE A 12 2.88 7.68 -25.74
N LYS A 13 3.47 7.51 -26.93
CA LYS A 13 4.76 8.14 -27.27
C LYS A 13 4.65 9.67 -27.22
N ASP A 14 3.55 10.23 -27.72
CA ASP A 14 3.34 11.68 -27.81
C ASP A 14 2.87 12.33 -26.48
N LYS A 15 2.34 11.53 -25.54
CA LYS A 15 1.87 12.00 -24.22
C LYS A 15 3.00 12.15 -23.20
N SER A 16 3.65 13.30 -23.18
CA SER A 16 4.82 13.59 -22.32
C SER A 16 4.62 13.32 -20.82
N GLU A 17 3.39 13.46 -20.33
CA GLU A 17 2.96 13.25 -18.96
C GLU A 17 2.91 11.76 -18.58
N VAL A 18 2.71 10.86 -19.55
CA VAL A 18 2.72 9.41 -19.33
C VAL A 18 4.14 8.88 -19.51
N VAL A 19 4.73 8.39 -18.43
CA VAL A 19 6.12 7.90 -18.41
C VAL A 19 6.18 6.40 -18.67
N LEU A 20 5.23 5.66 -18.12
CA LEU A 20 5.09 4.22 -18.29
C LEU A 20 3.65 3.91 -18.72
N ALA A 21 3.48 3.02 -19.70
CA ALA A 21 2.18 2.48 -20.08
C ALA A 21 2.31 1.00 -20.45
N PHE A 22 1.38 0.19 -20.00
CA PHE A 22 1.35 -1.26 -20.23
C PHE A 22 -0.08 -1.70 -20.56
N LEU A 23 -0.21 -2.54 -21.57
CA LEU A 23 -1.40 -3.34 -21.80
C LEU A 23 -1.29 -4.62 -20.95
N PHE A 24 -2.31 -4.95 -20.17
CA PHE A 24 -2.31 -6.16 -19.33
C PHE A 24 -3.64 -6.92 -19.46
N GLY A 25 -3.90 -7.86 -18.55
CA GLY A 25 -5.18 -8.56 -18.51
C GLY A 25 -5.34 -9.70 -19.53
N SER A 26 -6.60 -9.99 -19.88
CA SER A 26 -6.96 -11.05 -20.84
C SER A 26 -6.33 -10.82 -22.21
N PHE A 27 -6.24 -9.56 -22.64
CA PHE A 27 -5.60 -9.15 -23.90
C PHE A 27 -4.11 -9.48 -23.95
N SER A 28 -3.37 -9.39 -22.83
CA SER A 28 -1.95 -9.73 -22.84
C SER A 28 -1.67 -11.24 -22.85
N LYS A 29 -2.69 -12.08 -22.64
CA LYS A 29 -2.58 -13.55 -22.54
C LYS A 29 -3.11 -14.33 -23.75
N GLY A 30 -3.62 -13.66 -24.78
CA GLY A 30 -4.14 -14.30 -26.00
C GLY A 30 -5.44 -15.10 -25.80
N GLN A 31 -6.18 -14.82 -24.72
CA GLN A 31 -7.47 -15.43 -24.41
C GLN A 31 -8.57 -14.41 -24.69
N GLU A 32 -8.83 -14.16 -25.98
CA GLU A 32 -9.88 -13.24 -26.40
C GLU A 32 -11.27 -13.88 -26.18
N ILE A 33 -12.08 -13.27 -25.31
CA ILE A 33 -13.55 -13.40 -25.36
C ILE A 33 -14.07 -12.08 -25.96
N VAL A 34 -15.14 -12.15 -26.76
CA VAL A 34 -15.73 -11.07 -27.58
C VAL A 34 -16.13 -9.80 -26.79
N GLU A 35 -16.13 -9.86 -25.46
CA GLU A 35 -16.52 -8.78 -24.52
C GLU A 35 -15.36 -8.29 -23.65
N SER A 36 -14.10 -8.56 -24.02
CA SER A 36 -12.96 -8.22 -23.16
C SER A 36 -12.76 -6.71 -23.06
N ASP A 37 -12.71 -6.17 -21.84
CA ASP A 37 -12.30 -4.80 -21.53
C ASP A 37 -10.79 -4.62 -21.78
N LEU A 38 -10.40 -3.47 -22.31
CA LEU A 38 -8.99 -3.15 -22.57
C LEU A 38 -8.32 -2.64 -21.29
N ASP A 39 -7.59 -3.53 -20.61
CA ASP A 39 -6.85 -3.22 -19.38
C ASP A 39 -5.53 -2.47 -19.67
N ILE A 40 -5.48 -1.18 -19.38
CA ILE A 40 -4.27 -0.36 -19.55
C ILE A 40 -3.80 0.19 -18.21
N ALA A 41 -2.52 0.03 -17.90
CA ALA A 41 -1.90 0.60 -16.73
C ALA A 41 -0.97 1.73 -17.10
N ILE A 42 -1.06 2.87 -16.42
CA ILE A 42 -0.21 4.04 -16.67
C ILE A 42 0.47 4.55 -15.40
N TYR A 43 1.65 5.13 -15.58
CA TYR A 43 2.31 5.96 -14.57
C TYR A 43 2.52 7.35 -15.17
N GLN A 44 1.98 8.38 -14.50
CA GLN A 44 2.08 9.77 -14.92
C GLN A 44 3.05 10.57 -14.04
N ARG A 45 3.68 11.59 -14.61
CA ARG A 45 4.38 12.63 -13.85
C ARG A 45 3.57 13.92 -13.87
N GLY A 46 3.47 14.58 -12.72
CA GLY A 46 2.85 15.89 -12.61
C GLY A 46 1.38 15.84 -12.21
N ASN A 47 0.53 16.61 -12.89
CA ASN A 47 -0.86 16.83 -12.48
C ASN A 47 -1.75 15.61 -12.78
N LYS A 48 -2.20 14.93 -11.73
CA LYS A 48 -3.03 13.71 -11.78
C LYS A 48 -4.45 13.95 -12.31
N ASN A 49 -4.91 15.20 -12.38
CA ASN A 49 -6.27 15.56 -12.87
C ASN A 49 -6.46 15.31 -14.38
N GLN A 50 -5.48 14.75 -15.08
CA GLN A 50 -5.56 14.44 -16.52
C GLN A 50 -5.89 12.97 -16.80
N ILE A 51 -6.01 12.12 -15.78
CA ILE A 51 -6.27 10.69 -15.98
C ILE A 51 -7.60 10.43 -16.70
N ASP A 52 -8.65 11.20 -16.39
CA ASP A 52 -9.97 11.11 -17.04
C ASP A 52 -9.91 11.50 -18.53
N ASN A 53 -9.05 12.46 -18.88
CA ASN A 53 -8.82 12.85 -20.28
C ASN A 53 -8.13 11.74 -21.05
N ILE A 54 -7.10 11.12 -20.47
CA ILE A 54 -6.40 10.00 -21.08
C ILE A 54 -7.35 8.81 -21.26
N TRP A 55 -8.12 8.48 -20.23
CA TRP A 55 -9.15 7.45 -20.30
C TRP A 55 -10.11 7.71 -21.47
N SER A 56 -10.68 8.92 -21.55
CA SER A 56 -11.61 9.30 -22.61
C SER A 56 -10.99 9.23 -24.01
N GLU A 57 -9.75 9.68 -24.17
CA GLU A 57 -9.03 9.64 -25.45
C GLU A 57 -8.75 8.21 -25.91
N ILE A 58 -8.30 7.32 -25.01
CA ILE A 58 -8.05 5.91 -25.34
C ILE A 58 -9.35 5.21 -25.70
N THR A 59 -10.42 5.41 -24.92
CA THR A 59 -11.74 4.83 -25.20
C THR A 59 -12.23 5.24 -26.59
N ASN A 60 -12.02 6.50 -26.99
CA ASN A 60 -12.35 6.99 -28.33
C ASN A 60 -11.48 6.39 -29.44
N ILE A 61 -10.17 6.19 -29.19
CA ILE A 61 -9.25 5.57 -30.15
C ILE A 61 -9.61 4.10 -30.39
N MET A 62 -10.01 3.41 -29.33
CA MET A 62 -10.18 1.96 -29.32
C MET A 62 -11.62 1.54 -29.65
N GLY A 63 -12.62 2.38 -29.38
CA GLY A 63 -14.03 2.08 -29.63
C GLY A 63 -14.60 0.95 -28.76
N ILE A 64 -13.91 0.61 -27.67
CA ILE A 64 -14.27 -0.41 -26.68
C ILE A 64 -14.06 0.14 -25.27
N GLU A 65 -14.61 -0.54 -24.28
CA GLU A 65 -14.41 -0.19 -22.87
C GLU A 65 -12.94 -0.37 -22.45
N VAL A 66 -12.44 0.57 -21.65
CA VAL A 66 -11.06 0.63 -21.18
C VAL A 66 -11.06 0.70 -19.67
N ASP A 67 -10.39 -0.24 -19.00
CA ASP A 67 -10.07 -0.11 -17.57
C ASP A 67 -8.68 0.50 -17.45
N LEU A 68 -8.61 1.71 -16.89
CA LEU A 68 -7.37 2.46 -16.74
C LEU A 68 -6.87 2.39 -15.30
N VAL A 69 -5.77 1.68 -15.09
CA VAL A 69 -5.14 1.51 -13.78
C VAL A 69 -4.00 2.50 -13.60
N ASN A 70 -4.05 3.25 -12.50
CA ASN A 70 -2.92 4.07 -12.05
C ASN A 70 -1.89 3.20 -11.32
N LEU A 71 -0.70 3.01 -11.91
CA LEU A 71 0.39 2.21 -11.34
C LEU A 71 0.92 2.73 -9.99
N GLU A 72 0.72 4.02 -9.69
CA GLU A 72 1.15 4.60 -8.42
C GLU A 72 0.26 4.15 -7.25
N GLU A 73 -1.06 4.10 -7.49
CA GLU A 73 -2.09 3.84 -6.47
C GLU A 73 -2.53 2.37 -6.42
N ALA A 74 -2.27 1.62 -7.49
CA ALA A 74 -2.66 0.22 -7.59
C ALA A 74 -1.95 -0.67 -6.56
N PRO A 75 -2.63 -1.75 -6.10
CA PRO A 75 -2.03 -2.75 -5.24
C PRO A 75 -0.72 -3.31 -5.80
N ALA A 76 0.27 -3.53 -4.92
CA ALA A 76 1.58 -4.01 -5.36
C ALA A 76 1.53 -5.36 -6.08
N THR A 77 0.60 -6.24 -5.68
CA THR A 77 0.35 -7.51 -6.35
C THR A 77 -0.07 -7.35 -7.81
N LEU A 78 -0.94 -6.36 -8.10
CA LEU A 78 -1.37 -6.03 -9.45
C LEU A 78 -0.23 -5.40 -10.25
N VAL A 79 0.45 -4.40 -9.70
CA VAL A 79 1.59 -3.73 -10.37
C VAL A 79 2.72 -4.72 -10.69
N SER A 80 3.05 -5.61 -9.74
CA SER A 80 4.05 -6.67 -9.95
C SER A 80 3.66 -7.60 -11.08
N ASN A 81 2.38 -7.97 -11.17
CA ASN A 81 1.87 -8.81 -12.26
C ASN A 81 1.93 -8.08 -13.62
N ILE A 82 1.47 -6.82 -13.67
CA ILE A 82 1.53 -5.98 -14.88
C ILE A 82 2.96 -5.90 -15.43
N PHE A 83 3.95 -5.65 -14.57
CA PHE A 83 5.34 -5.58 -15.02
C PHE A 83 5.96 -6.93 -15.40
N LYS A 84 5.45 -8.04 -14.87
CA LYS A 84 5.90 -9.40 -15.20
C LYS A 84 5.31 -9.91 -16.52
N THR A 85 4.04 -9.62 -16.79
CA THR A 85 3.28 -10.28 -17.88
C THR A 85 2.67 -9.31 -18.88
N GLY A 86 2.62 -8.01 -18.58
CA GLY A 86 2.04 -7.00 -19.44
C GLY A 86 2.92 -6.68 -20.65
N ILE A 87 2.29 -6.18 -21.71
CA ILE A 87 2.94 -5.72 -22.92
C ILE A 87 3.25 -4.22 -22.74
N PRO A 88 4.53 -3.80 -22.75
CA PRO A 88 4.87 -2.39 -22.63
C PRO A 88 4.40 -1.61 -23.87
N LEU A 89 3.60 -0.57 -23.66
CA LEU A 89 3.19 0.39 -24.68
C LEU A 89 4.13 1.61 -24.71
N THR A 90 4.62 2.05 -23.54
CA THR A 90 5.69 3.04 -23.46
C THR A 90 6.51 2.87 -22.18
N ILE A 91 7.83 3.06 -22.30
CA ILE A 91 8.77 3.14 -21.17
C ILE A 91 9.75 4.28 -21.45
N LYS A 92 9.41 5.49 -21.01
CA LYS A 92 10.22 6.70 -21.24
C LYS A 92 11.36 6.83 -20.22
N ASP A 93 11.17 6.28 -19.02
CA ASP A 93 12.18 6.28 -17.96
C ASP A 93 12.41 4.85 -17.44
N LYS A 94 13.48 4.21 -17.93
CA LYS A 94 13.86 2.86 -17.53
C LYS A 94 14.29 2.77 -16.07
N SER A 95 14.92 3.81 -15.53
CA SER A 95 15.38 3.83 -14.14
C SER A 95 14.18 3.86 -13.18
N LEU A 96 13.17 4.67 -13.51
CA LEU A 96 11.91 4.68 -12.78
C LEU A 96 11.19 3.33 -12.88
N TYR A 97 11.09 2.75 -14.09
CA TYR A 97 10.48 1.43 -14.28
C TYR A 97 11.11 0.37 -13.37
N TRP A 98 12.45 0.23 -13.39
CA TRP A 98 13.14 -0.76 -12.56
C TRP A 98 12.97 -0.48 -11.06
N LYS A 99 12.98 0.80 -10.66
CA LYS A 99 12.75 1.19 -9.27
C LYS A 99 11.36 0.74 -8.79
N ILE A 100 10.30 1.09 -9.52
CA ILE A 100 8.94 0.71 -9.15
C ILE A 100 8.79 -0.81 -9.20
N TYR A 101 9.35 -1.47 -10.22
CA TYR A 101 9.23 -2.91 -10.34
C TYR A 101 9.90 -3.67 -9.19
N LEU A 102 11.13 -3.29 -8.82
CA LEU A 102 11.80 -3.90 -7.67
C LEU A 102 11.01 -3.67 -6.37
N GLN A 103 10.56 -2.44 -6.12
CA GLN A 103 9.78 -2.11 -4.92
C GLN A 103 8.46 -2.90 -4.86
N LYS A 104 7.65 -2.83 -5.92
CA LYS A 104 6.31 -3.46 -5.94
C LYS A 104 6.39 -4.98 -6.01
N SER A 105 7.45 -5.56 -6.59
CA SER A 105 7.64 -7.01 -6.57
C SER A 105 7.99 -7.54 -5.20
N LEU A 106 8.86 -6.85 -4.45
CA LEU A 106 9.17 -7.19 -3.05
C LEU A 106 7.94 -7.03 -2.15
N GLU A 107 7.21 -5.92 -2.28
CA GLU A 107 5.98 -5.68 -1.51
C GLU A 107 4.90 -6.73 -1.83
N ALA A 108 4.75 -7.13 -3.11
CA ALA A 108 3.80 -8.16 -3.49
C ALA A 108 4.15 -9.54 -2.91
N GLU A 109 5.44 -9.88 -2.83
CA GLU A 109 5.90 -11.11 -2.22
C GLU A 109 5.65 -11.13 -0.70
N ASP A 110 6.01 -10.04 -0.01
CA ASP A 110 5.72 -9.86 1.41
C ASP A 110 4.21 -9.95 1.69
N PHE A 111 3.40 -9.25 0.90
CA PHE A 111 1.94 -9.28 1.03
C PHE A 111 1.34 -10.66 0.74
N TYR A 112 1.94 -11.47 -0.14
CA TYR A 112 1.51 -12.85 -0.33
C TYR A 112 1.62 -13.68 0.95
N TYR A 113 2.70 -13.52 1.72
CA TYR A 113 2.84 -14.18 3.03
C TYR A 113 1.84 -13.66 4.06
N PHE A 114 1.56 -12.34 4.04
CA PHE A 114 0.47 -11.75 4.83
C PHE A 114 -0.87 -12.44 4.52
N LEU A 115 -1.24 -12.57 3.24
CA LEU A 115 -2.51 -13.20 2.82
C LEU A 115 -2.58 -14.67 3.19
N LYS A 116 -1.47 -15.40 3.08
CA LYS A 116 -1.38 -16.81 3.48
C LYS A 116 -1.63 -16.97 4.98
N ASP A 117 -1.04 -16.12 5.81
CA ASP A 117 -1.25 -16.14 7.26
C ASP A 117 -2.66 -15.68 7.62
N TYR A 118 -3.18 -14.64 6.97
CA TYR A 118 -4.56 -14.18 7.11
C TYR A 118 -5.55 -15.33 6.84
N TRP A 119 -5.38 -16.03 5.70
CA TRP A 119 -6.22 -17.17 5.34
C TRP A 119 -6.15 -18.31 6.34
N ARG A 120 -4.95 -18.61 6.86
CA ARG A 120 -4.74 -19.64 7.89
C ARG A 120 -5.53 -19.33 9.16
N VAL A 121 -5.54 -18.08 9.60
CA VAL A 121 -6.34 -17.63 10.75
C VAL A 121 -7.83 -17.66 10.41
N TYR A 122 -8.22 -17.12 9.26
CA TYR A 122 -9.61 -17.07 8.77
C TYR A 122 -10.26 -18.45 8.66
N GLN A 123 -9.53 -19.48 8.18
CA GLN A 123 -10.06 -20.84 8.08
C GLN A 123 -10.28 -21.50 9.44
N LYS A 124 -9.46 -21.16 10.43
CA LYS A 124 -9.52 -21.72 11.78
C LYS A 124 -10.50 -20.96 12.68
N SER A 125 -10.96 -19.77 12.27
CA SER A 125 -11.71 -18.87 13.15
C SER A 125 -13.14 -19.39 13.39
N LYS A 126 -13.37 -19.97 14.57
CA LYS A 126 -14.64 -19.82 15.30
C LYS A 126 -14.51 -18.79 16.44
N SER A 127 -13.30 -18.66 16.98
CA SER A 127 -12.83 -17.71 17.99
C SER A 127 -11.30 -17.62 17.88
N LEU A 128 -10.67 -16.70 18.65
CA LEU A 128 -9.22 -16.58 18.74
C LEU A 128 -8.59 -17.82 19.40
N ILE A 129 -7.75 -18.56 18.67
CA ILE A 129 -7.05 -19.74 19.22
C ILE A 129 -5.86 -19.32 20.10
N PRO A 130 -5.43 -20.14 21.08
CA PRO A 130 -4.38 -19.77 22.03
C PRO A 130 -3.07 -19.29 21.38
N GLU A 131 -2.65 -19.91 20.28
CA GLU A 131 -1.42 -19.52 19.57
C GLU A 131 -1.53 -18.12 18.95
N GLU A 132 -2.70 -17.78 18.38
CA GLU A 132 -2.93 -16.44 17.81
C GLU A 132 -3.14 -15.40 18.92
N LYS A 133 -3.75 -15.79 20.06
CA LYS A 133 -3.83 -14.93 21.26
C LYS A 133 -2.46 -14.61 21.82
N ALA A 134 -1.56 -15.59 21.91
CA ALA A 134 -0.18 -15.37 22.34
C ALA A 134 0.56 -14.43 21.38
N ARG A 135 0.45 -14.65 20.06
CA ARG A 135 1.02 -13.74 19.06
C ARG A 135 0.48 -12.33 19.21
N LEU A 136 -0.84 -12.16 19.39
CA LEU A 136 -1.47 -10.86 19.57
C LEU A 136 -0.92 -10.15 20.82
N LEU A 137 -0.87 -10.83 21.97
CA LEU A 137 -0.34 -10.29 23.22
C LEU A 137 1.13 -9.84 23.10
N GLU A 138 1.98 -10.62 22.41
CA GLU A 138 3.37 -10.21 22.15
C GLU A 138 3.45 -8.89 21.36
N ARG A 139 2.58 -8.67 20.36
CA ARG A 139 2.57 -7.42 19.58
C ARG A 139 2.04 -6.27 20.41
N VAL A 140 1.01 -6.49 21.22
CA VAL A 140 0.47 -5.46 22.13
C VAL A 140 1.55 -5.00 23.09
N GLN A 141 2.21 -5.94 23.77
CA GLN A 141 3.31 -5.64 24.70
C GLN A 141 4.45 -4.87 24.01
N PHE A 142 4.80 -5.26 22.78
CA PHE A 142 5.80 -4.55 21.98
C PHE A 142 5.38 -3.10 21.69
N LEU A 143 4.15 -2.88 21.22
CA LEU A 143 3.62 -1.53 20.97
C LEU A 143 3.64 -0.68 22.25
N GLU A 144 3.21 -1.23 23.38
CA GLU A 144 3.24 -0.54 24.68
C GLU A 144 4.66 -0.14 25.09
N SER A 145 5.66 -0.98 24.83
CA SER A 145 7.05 -0.64 25.13
C SER A 145 7.58 0.48 24.23
N GLU A 146 7.36 0.38 22.92
CA GLU A 146 7.91 1.34 21.95
C GLU A 146 7.25 2.73 22.05
N LEU A 147 5.96 2.78 22.42
CA LEU A 147 5.24 4.05 22.57
C LEU A 147 5.66 4.84 23.81
N LYS A 148 6.40 4.25 24.76
CA LYS A 148 6.99 5.01 25.89
C LYS A 148 8.05 5.99 25.42
N ASP A 149 8.72 5.67 24.32
CA ASP A 149 9.82 6.48 23.77
C ASP A 149 9.30 7.62 22.87
N ILE A 150 7.98 7.72 22.67
CA ILE A 150 7.39 8.67 21.70
C ILE A 150 7.69 10.13 22.04
N ASP A 151 7.71 10.47 23.33
CA ASP A 151 7.96 11.84 23.80
C ASP A 151 9.40 12.28 23.48
N GLU A 152 10.37 11.36 23.53
CA GLU A 152 11.76 11.64 23.15
C GLU A 152 11.91 11.89 21.63
N LEU A 153 11.05 11.27 20.82
CA LEU A 153 11.09 11.34 19.36
C LEU A 153 10.33 12.56 18.79
N LYS A 154 9.33 13.06 19.53
CA LYS A 154 8.46 14.17 19.12
C LYS A 154 9.19 15.49 18.92
N ASP A 155 10.26 15.73 19.69
CA ASP A 155 11.01 16.99 19.66
C ASP A 155 12.15 17.02 18.63
N LEU A 156 12.33 15.94 17.85
CA LEU A 156 13.40 15.86 16.86
C LEU A 156 13.21 16.89 15.74
N LYS A 157 14.13 17.85 15.64
CA LYS A 157 14.06 18.88 14.59
C LYS A 157 14.59 18.36 13.25
N PHE A 158 14.09 18.90 12.14
CA PHE A 158 14.55 18.56 10.79
C PHE A 158 16.08 18.66 10.62
N LYS A 159 16.71 19.66 11.23
CA LYS A 159 18.18 19.82 11.19
C LYS A 159 18.90 18.64 11.83
N GLU A 160 18.38 18.08 12.91
CA GLU A 160 18.94 16.90 13.57
C GLU A 160 18.67 15.65 12.74
N TYR A 161 17.43 15.45 12.28
CA TYR A 161 17.07 14.36 11.38
C TYR A 161 17.94 14.32 10.11
N ARG A 162 18.26 15.48 9.53
CA ARG A 162 19.10 15.56 8.32
C ARG A 162 20.56 15.22 8.59
N ASN A 163 21.13 15.71 9.70
CA ASN A 163 22.57 15.70 9.94
C ASN A 163 23.02 14.52 10.84
N ASP A 164 22.14 14.01 11.70
CA ASP A 164 22.40 12.88 12.59
C ASP A 164 21.82 11.58 12.02
N LYS A 165 22.68 10.78 11.39
CA LYS A 165 22.29 9.50 10.77
C LYS A 165 21.80 8.48 11.81
N VAL A 166 22.22 8.57 13.07
CA VAL A 166 21.82 7.63 14.12
C VAL A 166 20.39 7.95 14.54
N LYS A 167 20.12 9.20 14.91
CA LYS A 167 18.75 9.64 15.25
C LYS A 167 17.77 9.36 14.11
N ARG A 168 18.19 9.64 12.86
CA ARG A 168 17.38 9.36 11.68
C ARG A 168 17.02 7.87 11.53
N ARG A 169 18.02 6.98 11.60
CA ARG A 169 17.76 5.54 11.47
C ARG A 169 16.86 5.01 12.58
N ASN A 170 17.05 5.52 13.80
CA ASN A 170 16.24 5.12 14.94
C ASN A 170 14.76 5.53 14.76
N ILE A 171 14.49 6.78 14.38
CA ILE A 171 13.11 7.24 14.22
C ILE A 171 12.40 6.60 13.01
N GLU A 172 13.13 6.38 11.90
CA GLU A 172 12.61 5.64 10.75
C GLU A 172 12.27 4.20 11.13
N ARG A 173 13.17 3.51 11.84
CA ARG A 173 12.97 2.13 12.26
C ARG A 173 11.87 1.98 13.30
N TRP A 174 11.76 2.93 14.22
CA TRP A 174 10.70 2.98 15.22
C TRP A 174 9.32 3.10 14.55
N ALA A 175 9.16 4.02 13.60
CA ALA A 175 7.91 4.19 12.85
C ALA A 175 7.56 2.94 12.04
N GLU A 176 8.53 2.37 11.34
CA GLU A 176 8.38 1.13 10.57
C GLU A 176 7.93 -0.04 11.47
N ASN A 177 8.59 -0.22 12.62
CA ASN A 177 8.29 -1.29 13.56
C ASN A 177 6.89 -1.17 14.16
N LEU A 178 6.47 0.04 14.58
CA LEU A 178 5.13 0.27 15.10
C LEU A 178 4.05 -0.07 14.07
N LEU A 179 4.24 0.35 12.82
CA LEU A 179 3.29 0.05 11.74
C LEU A 179 3.28 -1.44 11.38
N ASN A 180 4.44 -2.10 11.34
CA ASN A 180 4.54 -3.56 11.15
C ASN A 180 3.74 -4.32 12.22
N ALA A 181 3.95 -3.98 13.49
CA ALA A 181 3.23 -4.60 14.60
C ALA A 181 1.72 -4.34 14.53
N THR A 182 1.31 -3.12 14.18
CA THR A 182 -0.11 -2.77 14.01
C THR A 182 -0.77 -3.52 12.86
N ILE A 183 -0.06 -3.70 11.74
CA ILE A 183 -0.54 -4.50 10.61
C ILE A 183 -0.67 -5.98 10.99
N ASP A 184 0.26 -6.52 11.78
CA ASP A 184 0.18 -7.89 12.28
C ASP A 184 -1.01 -8.09 13.23
N ILE A 185 -1.29 -7.10 14.09
CA ILE A 185 -2.50 -7.09 14.93
C ILE A 185 -3.75 -7.06 14.05
N ALA A 186 -3.80 -6.12 13.09
CA ALA A 186 -4.90 -5.99 12.14
C ALA A 186 -5.18 -7.31 11.41
N LYS A 187 -4.13 -8.01 10.96
CA LYS A 187 -4.23 -9.33 10.32
C LYS A 187 -4.95 -10.35 11.21
N ILE A 188 -4.51 -10.49 12.46
CA ILE A 188 -5.06 -11.47 13.41
C ILE A 188 -6.52 -11.13 13.72
N VAL A 189 -6.80 -9.88 14.09
CA VAL A 189 -8.13 -9.41 14.47
C VAL A 189 -9.09 -9.55 13.30
N LEU A 190 -8.77 -8.98 12.13
CA LEU A 190 -9.66 -9.00 10.96
C LEU A 190 -9.95 -10.42 10.47
N ALA A 191 -8.93 -11.29 10.45
CA ALA A 191 -9.11 -12.69 10.05
C ALA A 191 -9.97 -13.47 11.05
N THR A 192 -9.80 -13.21 12.35
CA THR A 192 -10.61 -13.84 13.41
C THR A 192 -12.07 -13.37 13.32
N GLU A 193 -12.30 -12.08 13.09
CA GLU A 193 -13.61 -11.47 12.84
C GLU A 193 -14.24 -11.84 11.49
N ARG A 194 -13.61 -12.73 10.72
CA ARG A 194 -14.04 -13.18 9.40
C ARG A 194 -14.33 -12.03 8.43
N ARG A 195 -13.55 -10.96 8.52
CA ARG A 195 -13.62 -9.83 7.58
C ARG A 195 -13.14 -10.26 6.20
N LYS A 196 -13.51 -9.49 5.19
CA LYS A 196 -13.04 -9.73 3.82
C LYS A 196 -11.53 -9.55 3.80
N MET A 197 -10.83 -10.45 3.10
CA MET A 197 -9.39 -10.36 2.96
C MET A 197 -9.00 -9.03 2.28
N PRO A 198 -8.08 -8.24 2.87
CA PRO A 198 -7.67 -6.96 2.32
C PRO A 198 -6.79 -7.15 1.08
N LYS A 199 -6.77 -6.14 0.19
CA LYS A 199 -5.96 -6.12 -1.03
C LYS A 199 -4.62 -5.40 -0.86
N THR A 200 -4.48 -4.60 0.19
CA THR A 200 -3.25 -3.86 0.52
C THR A 200 -3.08 -3.75 2.03
N TYR A 201 -1.86 -3.43 2.48
CA TYR A 201 -1.59 -3.07 3.87
C TYR A 201 -2.37 -1.84 4.34
N GLU A 202 -2.52 -0.85 3.45
CA GLU A 202 -3.37 0.32 3.70
C GLU A 202 -4.81 -0.10 3.98
N GLN A 203 -5.39 -0.96 3.15
CA GLN A 203 -6.75 -1.45 3.37
C GLN A 203 -6.87 -2.24 4.67
N ALA A 204 -5.88 -3.07 5.01
CA ALA A 204 -5.86 -3.82 6.26
C ALA A 204 -5.87 -2.88 7.48
N LEU A 205 -5.05 -1.82 7.48
CA LEU A 205 -5.08 -0.81 8.53
C LEU A 205 -6.40 -0.07 8.57
N PHE A 206 -6.92 0.39 7.42
CA PHE A 206 -8.18 1.11 7.35
C PHE A 206 -9.33 0.32 7.98
N GLU A 207 -9.49 -0.95 7.57
CA GLU A 207 -10.54 -1.82 8.09
C GLU A 207 -10.37 -2.08 9.59
N PHE A 208 -9.13 -2.27 10.07
CA PHE A 208 -8.86 -2.47 11.49
C PHE A 208 -9.16 -1.24 12.33
N ILE A 209 -8.69 -0.06 11.92
CA ILE A 209 -8.91 1.20 12.63
C ILE A 209 -10.40 1.56 12.69
N LEU A 210 -11.19 1.23 11.66
CA LEU A 210 -12.64 1.36 11.73
C LEU A 210 -13.27 0.48 12.83
N LEU A 211 -12.72 -0.71 13.11
CA LEU A 211 -13.22 -1.57 14.20
C LEU A 211 -12.99 -0.98 15.58
N THR A 212 -12.00 -0.12 15.75
CA THR A 212 -11.73 0.55 17.03
C THR A 212 -12.71 1.70 17.31
N GLY A 213 -13.66 1.97 16.41
CA GLY A 213 -14.66 3.04 16.56
C GLY A 213 -14.20 4.41 16.06
N ILE A 214 -13.02 4.51 15.45
CA ILE A 214 -12.53 5.74 14.83
C ILE A 214 -13.31 6.05 13.54
N LYS A 215 -13.51 7.34 13.26
CA LYS A 215 -14.26 7.78 12.07
C LYS A 215 -13.53 7.45 10.78
N GLU A 216 -14.29 7.26 9.71
CA GLU A 216 -13.76 6.84 8.41
C GLU A 216 -12.68 7.77 7.85
N GLU A 217 -12.85 9.09 7.97
CA GLU A 217 -11.86 10.06 7.47
C GLU A 217 -10.53 9.97 8.21
N GLU A 218 -10.56 9.80 9.53
CA GLU A 218 -9.38 9.63 10.38
C GLU A 218 -8.72 8.27 10.13
N ALA A 219 -9.52 7.21 9.97
CA ALA A 219 -9.04 5.88 9.62
C ALA A 219 -8.31 5.88 8.25
N LYS A 220 -8.85 6.57 7.25
CA LYS A 220 -8.19 6.78 5.94
C LYS A 220 -6.89 7.56 6.06
N SER A 221 -6.85 8.57 6.94
CA SER A 221 -5.62 9.33 7.18
C SER A 221 -4.54 8.42 7.77
N PHE A 222 -4.86 7.66 8.81
CA PHE A 222 -3.91 6.78 9.47
C PHE A 222 -3.43 5.63 8.58
N SER A 223 -4.33 5.03 7.79
CA SER A 223 -3.99 3.88 6.94
C SER A 223 -2.90 4.18 5.91
N ARG A 224 -2.80 5.42 5.45
CA ARG A 224 -1.77 5.89 4.51
C ARG A 224 -0.36 5.79 5.08
N PHE A 225 -0.20 5.76 6.40
CA PHE A 225 1.09 5.53 7.03
C PHE A 225 1.65 4.13 6.77
N SER A 226 0.85 3.16 6.31
CA SER A 226 1.37 1.86 5.84
C SER A 226 2.50 2.00 4.81
N ASN A 227 2.53 3.10 4.04
CA ASN A 227 3.58 3.40 3.07
C ASN A 227 4.94 3.69 3.73
N LEU A 228 4.98 4.09 5.01
CA LEU A 228 6.21 4.22 5.80
C LEU A 228 6.88 2.87 6.12
N ARG A 229 6.29 1.73 5.72
CA ARG A 229 7.00 0.45 5.75
C ARG A 229 8.03 0.32 4.63
N ASN A 230 7.76 0.99 3.51
CA ASN A 230 8.61 0.97 2.33
C ASN A 230 9.33 2.31 2.21
N ILE A 231 10.00 2.74 3.28
CA ILE A 231 10.84 3.94 3.28
C ILE A 231 11.95 3.74 2.28
N LEU A 232 11.79 4.32 1.09
CA LEU A 232 12.83 4.32 0.08
C LEU A 232 13.91 5.29 0.52
N ALA A 233 15.18 4.87 0.46
CA ALA A 233 16.36 5.70 0.71
C ALA A 233 16.51 6.94 -0.21
N HIS A 234 15.52 7.20 -1.08
CA HIS A 234 15.48 8.28 -2.06
C HIS A 234 14.20 9.13 -1.99
N GLU A 235 13.27 8.88 -1.07
CA GLU A 235 12.34 9.97 -0.73
C GLU A 235 13.19 11.15 -0.24
N TYR A 236 12.88 12.36 -0.71
CA TYR A 236 13.58 13.53 -0.22
C TYR A 236 13.43 13.56 1.31
N LEU A 237 14.55 13.72 2.03
CA LEU A 237 14.59 13.59 3.49
C LEU A 237 13.59 14.50 4.21
N ASP A 238 13.21 15.62 3.59
CA ASP A 238 12.17 16.54 4.08
C ASP A 238 10.77 15.93 4.01
N ILE A 239 10.38 15.30 2.89
CA ILE A 239 9.08 14.64 2.74
C ILE A 239 8.96 13.49 3.75
N LEU A 240 9.99 12.66 3.85
CA LEU A 240 10.00 11.54 4.77
C LEU A 240 9.94 12.01 6.23
N TYR A 241 10.72 13.04 6.58
CA TYR A 241 10.65 13.66 7.90
C TYR A 241 9.25 14.17 8.23
N GLN A 242 8.61 14.90 7.32
CA GLN A 242 7.26 15.43 7.52
C GLN A 242 6.26 14.30 7.81
N ARG A 243 6.28 13.23 7.00
CA ARG A 243 5.39 12.08 7.20
C ARG A 243 5.62 11.37 8.53
N ILE A 244 6.88 11.19 8.94
CA ILE A 244 7.22 10.58 10.23
C ILE A 244 6.74 11.47 11.38
N GLN A 245 6.93 12.79 11.30
CA GLN A 245 6.46 13.72 12.32
C GLN A 245 4.93 13.77 12.39
N GLU A 246 4.24 13.73 11.25
CA GLU A 246 2.78 13.59 11.19
C GLU A 246 2.32 12.30 11.90
N PHE A 247 2.97 11.17 11.61
CA PHE A 247 2.69 9.90 12.28
C PHE A 247 2.88 9.98 13.79
N ILE A 248 4.03 10.49 14.26
CA ILE A 248 4.33 10.67 15.69
C ILE A 248 3.29 11.56 16.36
N SER A 249 2.86 12.63 15.69
CA SER A 249 1.88 13.56 16.25
C SER A 249 0.50 12.91 16.45
N GLN A 250 0.13 11.98 15.58
CA GLN A 250 -1.16 11.29 15.59
C GLN A 250 -1.14 10.01 16.43
N ALA A 251 0.02 9.36 16.56
CA ALA A 251 0.17 8.07 17.22
C ALA A 251 -0.47 8.01 18.62
N PRO A 252 -0.29 8.96 19.56
CA PRO A 252 -0.92 8.89 20.88
C PRO A 252 -2.44 8.73 20.83
N TYR A 253 -3.11 9.44 19.90
CA TYR A 253 -4.55 9.36 19.74
C TYR A 253 -4.98 7.99 19.17
N PHE A 254 -4.37 7.55 18.08
CA PHE A 254 -4.75 6.29 17.44
C PHE A 254 -4.42 5.08 18.31
N TYR A 255 -3.21 5.02 18.88
CA TYR A 255 -2.79 3.88 19.70
C TYR A 255 -3.57 3.77 21.01
N LYS A 256 -4.02 4.88 21.60
CA LYS A 256 -4.95 4.83 22.73
C LYS A 256 -6.24 4.08 22.37
N ASN A 257 -6.89 4.46 21.27
CA ASN A 257 -8.11 3.79 20.81
C ASN A 257 -7.86 2.32 20.42
N ILE A 258 -6.70 2.02 19.84
CA ILE A 258 -6.29 0.65 19.53
C ILE A 258 -6.17 -0.19 20.81
N PHE A 259 -5.50 0.32 21.86
CA PHE A 259 -5.38 -0.40 23.13
C PHE A 259 -6.73 -0.56 23.83
N ASP A 260 -7.54 0.49 23.92
CA ASP A 260 -8.88 0.41 24.49
C ASP A 260 -9.73 -0.65 23.76
N PHE A 261 -9.61 -0.76 22.43
CA PHE A 261 -10.27 -1.81 21.66
C PHE A 261 -9.69 -3.20 21.98
N LEU A 262 -8.36 -3.36 22.00
CA LEU A 262 -7.69 -4.65 22.18
C LEU A 262 -7.90 -5.23 23.57
N ASP A 263 -7.97 -4.40 24.62
CA ASP A 263 -8.27 -4.85 25.97
C ASP A 263 -9.66 -5.51 26.03
N ASN A 264 -10.68 -4.82 25.51
CA ASN A 264 -12.03 -5.36 25.40
C ASN A 264 -12.10 -6.59 24.48
N TYR A 265 -11.30 -6.63 23.43
CA TYR A 265 -11.25 -7.75 22.49
C TYR A 265 -10.68 -9.01 23.13
N LEU A 266 -9.57 -8.87 23.86
CA LEU A 266 -8.86 -9.97 24.52
C LEU A 266 -9.61 -10.55 25.73
N GLU A 267 -10.50 -9.78 26.36
CA GLU A 267 -11.40 -10.25 27.42
C GLU A 267 -12.56 -11.09 26.87
N ARG A 268 -13.01 -10.80 25.64
CA ARG A 268 -14.14 -11.48 25.00
C ARG A 268 -13.78 -12.79 24.31
N GLU A 269 -12.58 -12.86 23.75
CA GLU A 269 -12.05 -14.02 22.99
C GLU A 269 -11.14 -14.91 23.85
#